data_AF-A0A1I5VED2-F1
#
_entry.id   AF-A0A1I5VED2-F1
#
_cell.length_a   1.000
_cell.length_b   1.000
_cell.length_c   1.000
_cell.angle_alpha   90.00
_cell.angle_beta   90.00
_cell.angle_gamma   90.00
#
_symmetry.space_group_name_H-M   'P 1'
#
loop_
_entity.id
_entity.type
_entity.pdbx_description
1 polymer ?
#
loop_
_entity_poly.entity_id
_entity_poly.type
_entity_poly.pdbx_seq_one_letter_code
_entity_poly.pdbx_strand_id
1 'polypeptide(L)' 'MDQCNGVFDPEELSVLGCLYDSAVTALPPSMQNAENRTAIAKLILERTAAAQAQLGCLTNLLIAISPQG' A
#
# COMPACT_ATOMS: atom_id res chain seq x y z
N MET A 1 18.29 -10.73 -2.18
CA MET A 1 17.73 -9.60 -1.41
C MET A 1 17.12 -8.68 -2.45
N ASP A 2 15.99 -9.11 -2.98
CA ASP A 2 15.35 -8.44 -4.10
C ASP A 2 14.40 -7.44 -3.48
N GLN A 3 14.80 -6.18 -3.62
CA GLN A 3 13.98 -5.02 -3.29
C GLN A 3 12.64 -5.23 -4.00
N CYS A 4 11.55 -5.22 -3.24
CA CYS A 4 10.20 -5.05 -3.77
C CYS A 4 10.26 -3.92 -4.78
N ASN A 5 10.30 -4.26 -6.06
CA ASN A 5 10.40 -3.31 -7.15
C ASN A 5 9.19 -2.40 -6.98
N GLY A 6 9.43 -1.16 -6.55
CA GLY A 6 8.43 -0.22 -6.01
C GLY A 6 7.46 0.32 -7.05
N VAL A 7 7.04 -0.53 -7.96
CA VAL A 7 6.07 -0.28 -9.00
C VAL A 7 4.83 -1.06 -8.60
N PHE A 8 3.80 -0.33 -8.19
CA PHE A 8 2.47 -0.88 -8.04
C PHE A 8 1.94 -1.29 -9.40
N ASP A 9 1.33 -2.46 -9.48
CA ASP A 9 0.60 -2.86 -10.67
C ASP A 9 -0.60 -1.90 -10.90
N PRO A 10 -1.05 -1.71 -12.15
CA PRO A 10 -2.18 -0.83 -12.44
C PRO A 10 -3.46 -1.22 -11.67
N GLU A 11 -3.67 -2.51 -11.40
CA GLU A 11 -4.76 -3.00 -10.57
C GLU A 11 -4.61 -2.55 -9.10
N GLU A 12 -3.40 -2.63 -8.54
CA GLU A 12 -3.12 -2.14 -7.18
C GLU A 12 -3.32 -0.62 -7.10
N LEU A 13 -2.84 0.13 -8.09
CA LEU A 13 -3.06 1.57 -8.16
C LEU A 13 -4.55 1.93 -8.24
N SER A 14 -5.35 1.13 -8.95
CA SER A 14 -6.80 1.33 -9.01
C SER A 14 -7.43 1.14 -7.62
N VAL A 15 -7.05 0.10 -6.89
CA VAL A 15 -7.55 -0.15 -5.52
C VAL A 15 -7.13 0.98 -4.58
N LEU A 16 -5.86 1.43 -4.66
CA LEU A 16 -5.37 2.55 -3.86
C LEU A 16 -6.09 3.87 -4.19
N GLY A 17 -6.40 4.09 -5.48
CA GLY A 17 -7.20 5.24 -5.92
C GLY A 17 -8.62 5.22 -5.36
N CYS A 18 -9.30 4.07 -5.38
CA CYS A 18 -10.63 3.92 -4.79
C CYS A 18 -10.60 4.13 -3.26
N LEU A 19 -9.58 3.61 -2.58
CA LEU A 19 -9.40 3.79 -1.14
C LEU A 19 -9.16 5.27 -0.79
N TYR A 20 -8.33 5.94 -1.58
CA TYR A 20 -8.08 7.37 -1.45
C TYR A 20 -9.36 8.19 -1.59
N ASP A 21 -10.13 7.94 -2.66
CA ASP A 21 -11.38 8.66 -2.91
C ASP A 21 -12.40 8.44 -1.77
N SER A 22 -12.50 7.20 -1.29
CA SER A 22 -13.34 6.84 -0.15
C SER A 22 -12.89 7.53 1.15
N ALA A 23 -11.58 7.62 1.39
CA ALA A 23 -11.04 8.28 2.58
C ALA A 23 -11.24 9.81 2.54
N VAL A 24 -11.12 10.43 1.36
CA VAL A 24 -11.38 11.86 1.18
C VAL A 24 -12.87 12.19 1.30
N THR A 25 -13.75 11.35 0.74
CA THR A 25 -15.21 11.55 0.85
C THR A 25 -15.73 11.30 2.27
N ALA A 26 -15.07 10.47 3.07
CA ALA A 26 -15.38 10.27 4.48
C ALA A 26 -14.99 11.47 5.37
N LEU A 27 -14.10 12.35 4.91
CA LEU A 27 -13.75 13.56 5.66
C LEU A 27 -14.90 14.60 5.60
N PRO A 28 -15.13 15.34 6.68
CA PRO A 28 -16.03 16.48 6.63
C PRO A 28 -15.52 17.56 5.66
N PRO A 29 -16.40 18.37 5.05
CA PRO A 29 -16.03 19.33 4.01
C PRO A 29 -14.94 20.34 4.42
N SER A 30 -14.94 20.72 5.70
CA SER A 30 -13.94 21.61 6.30
C SER A 30 -12.52 21.01 6.36
N MET A 31 -12.42 19.67 6.31
CA MET A 31 -11.15 18.94 6.32
C MET A 31 -10.78 18.36 4.96
N GLN A 32 -11.57 18.54 3.89
CA GLN A 32 -11.24 18.12 2.52
C GLN A 32 -10.28 19.10 1.81
N ASN A 33 -9.30 19.64 2.55
CA ASN A 33 -8.29 20.55 2.03
C ASN A 33 -7.10 19.77 1.42
N ALA A 34 -6.29 20.47 0.62
CA ALA A 34 -5.15 19.87 -0.07
C ALA A 34 -4.13 19.22 0.90
N GLU A 35 -3.98 19.77 2.10
CA GLU A 35 -3.08 19.23 3.13
C GLU A 35 -3.53 17.86 3.62
N ASN A 36 -4.78 17.71 4.07
CA ASN A 36 -5.30 16.43 4.54
C ASN A 36 -5.38 15.39 3.41
N ARG A 37 -5.72 15.84 2.20
CA ARG A 37 -5.66 14.99 1.00
C ARG A 37 -4.26 14.43 0.76
N THR A 38 -3.23 15.27 0.90
CA THR A 38 -1.84 14.82 0.74
C THR A 38 -1.42 13.89 1.88
N ALA A 39 -1.83 14.19 3.11
CA ALA A 39 -1.56 13.34 4.27
C ALA A 39 -2.20 11.95 4.13
N ILE A 40 -3.45 11.88 3.68
CA ILE A 40 -4.14 10.61 3.40
C ILE A 40 -3.42 9.82 2.32
N ALA A 41 -3.03 10.46 1.21
CA ALA A 41 -2.30 9.78 0.13
C ALA A 41 -0.98 9.17 0.64
N LYS A 42 -0.23 9.93 1.46
CA LYS A 42 1.01 9.43 2.09
C LYS A 42 0.76 8.26 3.02
N LEU A 43 -0.22 8.38 3.93
CA LEU A 43 -0.57 7.32 4.89
C LEU A 43 -0.98 6.02 4.18
N ILE A 44 -1.75 6.13 3.10
CA ILE A 44 -2.14 4.98 2.27
C ILE A 44 -0.90 4.34 1.66
N LEU A 45 -0.04 5.13 1.01
CA LEU A 45 1.16 4.64 0.34
C LEU A 45 2.15 3.97 1.32
N GLU A 46 2.40 4.58 2.47
CA GLU A 46 3.29 4.05 3.50
C GLU A 46 2.79 2.72 4.06
N ARG A 47 1.48 2.62 4.34
CA ARG A 47 0.89 1.35 4.80
C ARG A 47 0.97 0.27 3.75
N THR A 48 0.74 0.58 2.48
CA THR A 48 0.83 -0.41 1.40
C THR A 48 2.26 -0.87 1.20
N ALA A 49 3.23 0.05 1.21
CA ALA A 49 4.65 -0.31 1.12
C ALA A 49 5.10 -1.21 2.29
N ALA A 50 4.68 -0.89 3.51
CA ALA A 50 4.96 -1.72 4.68
C ALA A 50 4.30 -3.10 4.60
N ALA A 51 3.05 -3.18 4.14
CA ALA A 51 2.34 -4.44 3.95
C ALA A 51 2.99 -5.32 2.87
N GLN A 52 3.37 -4.73 1.74
CA GLN A 52 4.07 -5.42 0.66
C GLN A 52 5.43 -5.96 1.11
N ALA A 53 6.20 -5.17 1.87
CA ALA A 53 7.47 -5.63 2.44
C ALA A 53 7.29 -6.81 3.40
N GLN A 54 6.27 -6.78 4.26
CA GLN A 54 5.95 -7.89 5.17
C GLN A 54 5.54 -9.16 4.40
N LEU A 55 4.72 -9.03 3.35
CA LEU A 55 4.31 -10.14 2.50
C LEU A 55 5.50 -10.76 1.76
N GLY A 56 6.41 -9.92 1.24
CA GLY A 56 7.65 -10.37 0.61
C GLY A 56 8.55 -11.16 1.57
N CYS A 57 8.71 -10.66 2.81
CA CYS A 57 9.44 -11.38 3.86
C CYS A 57 8.82 -12.73 4.19
N LEU A 58 7.49 -12.80 4.29
CA LEU A 58 6.76 -14.03 4.59
C LEU A 58 6.88 -15.05 3.44
N THR A 59 6.76 -14.60 2.19
CA THR A 59 6.97 -15.44 0.99
C THR A 59 8.37 -16.01 0.95
N ASN A 60 9.40 -15.17 1.20
CA ASN A 60 10.79 -15.62 1.27
C ASN A 60 11.01 -16.65 2.38
N LEU A 61 10.39 -16.46 3.55
CA LEU A 61 10.44 -17.43 4.63
C LEU A 61 9.78 -18.76 4.21
N LEU A 62 8.59 -18.72 3.60
CA LEU A 62 7.89 -19.92 3.11
C LEU A 62 8.69 -20.70 2.07
N ILE A 63 9.43 -20.01 1.20
CA ILE A 63 10.36 -20.63 0.25
C ILE A 63 11.53 -21.27 1.02
N ALA A 64 12.13 -20.54 1.97
CA ALA A 64 13.29 -21.02 2.72
C ALA A 64 12.97 -22.25 3.61
N ILE A 65 11.74 -22.34 4.13
CA ILE A 65 11.29 -23.47 4.97
C ILE A 65 10.58 -24.57 4.18
N SER A 66 10.32 -24.38 2.87
CA SER A 66 9.78 -25.46 2.04
C SER A 66 10.84 -26.54 1.89
N PRO A 67 10.51 -27.82 2.13
CA PRO A 67 11.45 -28.91 1.89
C PRO A 67 11.75 -28.94 0.40
N GLN A 68 13.01 -28.68 0.07
CA GLN A 68 13.55 -28.96 -1.26
C GLN A 68 13.40 -30.48 -1.44
N GLY A 69 12.49 -30.88 -2.34
CA GLY A 69 12.23 -32.28 -2.65
C GLY A 69 13.47 -33.03 -3.10
#